data_AF-X1Q938-F1
#
_entry.id   AF-X1Q938-F1
#
_cell.length_a   1.000
_cell.length_b   1.000
_cell.length_c   1.000
_cell.angle_alpha   90.00
_cell.angle_beta   90.00
_cell.angle_gamma   90.00
#
_symmetry.space_group_name_H-M   'P 1'
#
loop_
_entity.id
_entity.type
_entity.pdbx_description
1 polymer ?
#
loop_
_entity_poly.entity_id
_entity_poly.type
_entity_poly.pdbx_seq_one_letter_code
_entity_poly.pdbx_strand_id
1 'polypeptide(L)' 'IKIRTTNMIESLFKQLRRRTRPMNLFANAESCERITYALFTKYNKQWKDRRYVINI' A
#
# COMPACT_ATOMS: atom_id res chain seq x y z
N ILE A 1 22.11 -15.35 7.87
CA ILE A 1 21.15 -14.26 8.16
C ILE A 1 20.06 -14.29 7.09
N LYS A 2 18.84 -14.71 7.43
CA LYS A 2 17.68 -14.62 6.51
C LYS A 2 17.08 -13.25 6.72
N ILE A 3 17.30 -12.32 5.78
CA ILE A 3 16.61 -11.04 5.76
C ILE A 3 15.14 -11.35 5.49
N ARG A 4 14.34 -11.48 6.55
CA ARG A 4 12.89 -11.39 6.45
C ARG A 4 12.63 -9.90 6.30
N THR A 5 12.67 -9.36 5.08
CA THR A 5 12.02 -8.08 4.84
C THR A 5 10.59 -8.28 5.33
N THR A 6 10.24 -7.69 6.46
CA THR A 6 8.84 -7.54 6.90
C THR A 6 8.25 -6.62 5.85
N ASN A 7 7.76 -7.24 4.81
CA ASN A 7 7.84 -6.68 3.49
C ASN A 7 6.57 -5.83 3.28
N MET A 8 6.68 -4.60 3.79
CA MET A 8 5.60 -3.62 3.75
C MET A 8 5.21 -3.30 2.30
N ILE A 9 6.17 -3.41 1.37
CA ILE A 9 5.97 -3.19 -0.06
C ILE A 9 5.11 -4.30 -0.68
N GLU A 10 5.41 -5.59 -0.52
CA GLU A 10 4.52 -6.63 -1.04
C GLU A 10 3.21 -6.71 -0.24
N SER A 11 3.17 -6.31 1.04
CA SER A 11 1.89 -6.14 1.77
C SER A 11 1.01 -5.07 1.09
N LEU A 12 1.61 -3.94 0.71
CA LEU A 12 0.95 -2.89 -0.05
C LEU A 12 0.48 -3.39 -1.42
N PHE A 13 1.33 -4.09 -2.17
CA PHE A 13 0.96 -4.67 -3.46
C PHE A 13 -0.11 -5.77 -3.33
N LYS A 14 -0.10 -6.57 -2.26
CA LYS A 14 -1.15 -7.56 -1.96
C LYS A 14 -2.49 -6.87 -1.72
N GLN A 15 -2.49 -5.75 -1.01
CA GLN A 15 -3.69 -4.95 -0.71
C GLN A 15 -4.20 -4.23 -1.96
N LEU A 16 -3.30 -3.70 -2.79
CA LEU A 16 -3.62 -3.13 -4.10
C LEU A 16 -4.31 -4.20 -4.97
N ARG A 17 -3.68 -5.37 -5.12
CA ARG A 17 -4.24 -6.50 -5.88
C ARG A 17 -5.60 -6.97 -5.34
N ARG A 18 -5.82 -6.98 -4.03
CA ARG A 18 -7.15 -7.33 -3.46
C ARG A 18 -8.23 -6.31 -3.83
N ARG A 19 -7.90 -5.01 -3.92
CA ARG A 19 -8.85 -3.95 -4.28
C ARG A 19 -9.11 -3.88 -5.78
N THR A 20 -8.12 -4.22 -6.60
CA THR A 20 -8.26 -4.24 -8.06
C THR A 20 -8.87 -5.53 -8.59
N ARG A 21 -8.77 -6.66 -7.86
CA ARG A 21 -9.34 -7.95 -8.29
C ARG A 21 -10.84 -7.97 -8.61
N PRO A 22 -11.75 -7.29 -7.87
CA PRO A 22 -13.15 -7.19 -8.26
C PRO A 22 -13.41 -6.18 -9.40
N MET A 23 -12.44 -5.34 -9.73
CA MET A 23 -12.53 -4.35 -10.81
C MET A 23 -12.06 -5.01 -12.12
N ASN A 24 -12.89 -5.91 -12.68
CA ASN A 24 -12.57 -6.62 -13.94
C ASN A 24 -12.30 -5.67 -15.13
N LEU A 25 -12.79 -4.43 -15.07
CA LEU A 25 -12.47 -3.37 -16.02
C LEU A 25 -12.33 -2.06 -15.24
N PHE A 26 -11.14 -1.46 -15.26
CA PHE A 26 -11.00 -0.07 -14.84
C PHE A 26 -11.64 0.80 -15.93
N ALA A 27 -12.74 1.46 -15.60
CA ALA A 27 -13.46 2.28 -16.58
C ALA A 27 -12.57 3.39 -17.18
N ASN A 28 -11.60 3.91 -16.40
CA ASN A 28 -10.64 4.94 -16.81
C ASN A 28 -9.29 4.73 -16.10
N ALA A 29 -8.17 5.07 -16.76
CA ALA A 29 -6.83 5.02 -16.19
C ALA A 29 -6.67 5.93 -14.95
N GLU A 30 -7.31 7.10 -14.97
CA GLU A 30 -7.34 8.06 -13.86
C GLU A 30 -7.92 7.45 -12.57
N SER A 31 -8.90 6.56 -12.69
CA SER A 31 -9.49 5.87 -11.52
C SER A 31 -8.48 4.94 -10.87
N CYS A 32 -7.63 4.29 -11.66
CA CYS A 32 -6.55 3.45 -11.15
C CYS A 32 -5.50 4.28 -10.40
N GLU A 33 -5.13 5.45 -10.95
CA GLU A 33 -4.20 6.37 -10.31
C GLU A 33 -4.74 6.88 -8.97
N ARG A 34 -6.01 7.27 -8.90
CA ARG A 34 -6.65 7.72 -7.65
C ARG A 34 -6.65 6.64 -6.57
N ILE A 35 -6.99 5.40 -6.92
CA ILE A 35 -7.01 4.27 -5.99
C ILE A 35 -5.60 3.99 -5.45
N THR A 36 -4.62 4.02 -6.34
CA THR A 36 -3.21 3.83 -5.99
C THR A 36 -2.76 4.96 -5.05
N TYR A 37 -2.92 6.22 -5.45
CA TYR A 37 -2.56 7.38 -4.64
C TYR A 37 -3.20 7.37 -3.24
N ALA A 38 -4.49 7.03 -3.14
CA ALA A 38 -5.20 6.95 -1.87
C ALA A 38 -4.63 5.85 -0.96
N LEU A 39 -4.26 4.70 -1.51
CA LEU A 39 -3.64 3.60 -0.77
C LEU A 39 -2.27 4.03 -0.23
N PHE A 40 -1.40 4.55 -1.08
CA PHE A 40 -0.06 5.00 -0.69
C PHE A 40 -0.12 6.11 0.37
N THR A 41 -1.02 7.09 0.21
CA THR A 41 -1.23 8.16 1.19
C THR A 41 -1.69 7.62 2.55
N LYS A 42 -2.60 6.64 2.57
CA LYS A 42 -3.06 5.99 3.80
C LYS A 42 -1.94 5.26 4.53
N TYR A 43 -1.07 4.56 3.80
CA TYR A 43 0.07 3.85 4.38
C TYR A 43 1.14 4.82 4.85
N ASN A 44 1.45 5.85 4.08
CA ASN A 44 2.39 6.90 4.47
C ASN A 44 1.95 7.63 5.74
N LYS A 45 0.66 7.94 5.89
CA LYS A 45 0.11 8.52 7.13
C LYS A 45 0.27 7.57 8.31
N GLN A 46 -0.03 6.29 8.15
CA GLN A 46 0.19 5.28 9.20
C GLN A 46 1.67 5.08 9.56
N TRP A 47 2.59 5.30 8.63
CA TRP A 47 4.02 5.20 8.90
C TRP A 47 4.57 6.45 9.57
N LYS A 48 4.08 7.63 9.22
CA LYS A 48 4.39 8.88 9.92
C LYS A 48 3.88 8.85 11.36
N ASP A 49 2.68 8.32 11.58
CA ASP A 49 2.07 8.16 12.90
C ASP A 49 2.84 7.16 13.79
N ARG A 50 3.33 6.06 13.19
CA ARG A 50 4.18 5.06 13.88
C ARG A 50 5.64 5.44 14.06
N ARG A 51 6.05 6.69 13.76
CA ARG A 51 7.46 7.12 13.79
C ARG A 51 7.98 7.56 15.16
N TYR A 52 7.20 7.44 16.23
CA TYR A 52 7.65 7.63 17.63
C TYR A 52 7.76 6.35 18.46
N VAL A 53 7.73 5.15 17.84
CA VAL A 53 7.90 3.89 18.58
C VAL A 53 8.98 2.97 18.00
N ILE A 54 10.04 3.55 17.44
CA ILE A 54 11.31 2.83 17.30
C ILE A 54 12.36 3.65 18.04
N ASN A 55 12.40 3.39 19.35
CA ASN A 55 13.62 3.36 20.13
C ASN A 55 14.60 2.42 19.39
N ILE A 56 15.60 3.01 18.73
CA ILE A 56 16.88 2.39 18.40
C ILE A 56 17.96 3.42 18.69
#